data_AF-A0A1H7YRY4-F1
#
_entry.id   AF-A0A1H7YRY4-F1
#
_cell.length_a   1.000
_cell.length_b   1.000
_cell.length_c   1.000
_cell.angle_alpha   90.00
_cell.angle_beta   90.00
_cell.angle_gamma   90.00
#
_symmetry.space_group_name_H-M   'P 1'
#
loop_
_entity.id
_entity.type
_entity.pdbx_description
1 polymer ?
#
loop_
_entity_poly.entity_id
_entity_poly.type
_entity_poly.pdbx_seq_one_letter_code
_entity_poly.pdbx_strand_id
1 'polypeptide(L)'
;MKPNLKNIVLAGILLLCSQIMNAQFLAASDTSENSVRRYKSIISANKEIVEFIEYSLAQKGLPKHLRNLALIESHFNRNITSGAGAVGVWQFMTSHANQYGLTQQNRNDLYKSTKTAVISLTNLYKKYNNWVTVVAAYNCGEGNIAKAMAAANSSQYHVFYKFLPEETINHVKKYLNACYATGELQSVLSNYNSSRMNTVFFVNGGSGKNSEQMAETDINAGFNLNVIADELDLDVSRLLSWNPEISQELQDKGEGTLYLPKDIMPDFLLRKNKILSRSIKETHAINTK
;
A
#
# COMPACT_ATOMS: atom_id res chain seq x y z
N MET A 1 47.14 -4.95 -16.14
CA MET A 1 46.26 -6.08 -15.73
C MET A 1 44.82 -5.65 -16.06
N LYS A 2 44.21 -6.16 -17.15
CA LYS A 2 42.84 -5.77 -17.54
C LYS A 2 41.85 -6.53 -16.66
N PRO A 3 40.93 -5.87 -15.92
CA PRO A 3 39.92 -6.57 -15.14
C PRO A 3 38.95 -7.31 -16.08
N ASN A 4 38.65 -8.55 -15.71
CA ASN A 4 37.90 -9.50 -16.50
C ASN A 4 36.41 -9.13 -16.50
N LEU A 5 35.92 -8.64 -17.65
CA LEU A 5 34.57 -8.08 -17.85
C LEU A 5 33.44 -9.09 -17.52
N LYS A 6 33.74 -10.40 -17.49
CA LYS A 6 32.75 -11.45 -17.21
C LYS A 6 32.28 -11.50 -15.76
N ASN A 7 33.06 -11.01 -14.80
CA ASN A 7 32.65 -11.03 -13.37
C ASN A 7 31.81 -9.81 -12.96
N ILE A 8 31.83 -8.72 -13.75
CA ILE A 8 31.05 -7.51 -13.47
C ILE A 8 29.59 -7.70 -13.92
N VAL A 9 29.37 -8.41 -15.05
CA VAL A 9 28.02 -8.67 -15.58
C VAL A 9 27.23 -9.62 -14.67
N LEU A 10 27.88 -10.61 -14.04
CA LEU A 10 27.19 -11.55 -13.16
C LEU A 10 26.79 -10.91 -11.81
N ALA A 11 27.61 -9.99 -11.29
CA ALA A 11 27.28 -9.23 -10.08
C ALA A 11 26.16 -8.19 -10.33
N GLY A 12 26.14 -7.55 -11.51
CA GLY A 12 25.07 -6.64 -11.91
C GLY A 12 23.71 -7.32 -12.08
N ILE A 13 23.68 -8.54 -12.64
CA ILE A 13 22.45 -9.32 -12.82
C ILE A 13 21.91 -9.84 -11.47
N LEU A 14 22.78 -10.21 -10.52
CA LEU A 14 22.33 -10.60 -9.17
C LEU A 14 21.79 -9.43 -8.34
N LEU A 15 22.33 -8.22 -8.51
CA LEU A 15 21.86 -7.02 -7.80
C LEU A 15 20.53 -6.51 -8.37
N LEU A 16 20.32 -6.58 -9.69
CA LEU A 16 19.05 -6.22 -10.33
C LEU A 16 17.91 -7.22 -10.02
N CYS A 17 18.21 -8.51 -9.86
CA CYS A 17 17.21 -9.50 -9.44
C CYS A 17 16.70 -9.28 -8.00
N SER A 18 17.46 -8.62 -7.13
CA SER A 18 17.02 -8.37 -5.75
C SER A 18 15.96 -7.27 -5.62
N GLN A 19 15.91 -6.32 -6.56
CA GLN A 19 14.95 -5.22 -6.52
C GLN A 19 13.60 -5.57 -7.18
N ILE A 20 13.61 -6.47 -8.16
CA ILE A 20 12.39 -6.92 -8.86
C ILE A 20 11.55 -7.88 -7.98
N MET A 21 12.17 -8.56 -7.00
CA MET A 21 11.49 -9.52 -6.11
C MET A 21 10.57 -8.89 -5.05
N ASN A 22 10.59 -7.56 -4.86
CA ASN A 22 9.76 -6.90 -3.84
C ASN A 22 8.34 -6.52 -4.31
N ALA A 23 8.06 -6.58 -5.62
CA ALA A 23 6.77 -6.15 -6.18
C ALA A 23 5.63 -7.17 -5.98
N GLN A 24 5.94 -8.44 -5.68
CA GLN A 24 4.95 -9.52 -5.61
C GLN A 24 4.33 -9.74 -4.22
N PHE A 25 4.87 -9.13 -3.16
CA PHE A 25 4.42 -9.45 -1.80
C PHE A 25 3.05 -8.83 -1.44
N LEU A 26 2.77 -7.61 -1.93
CA LEU A 26 1.50 -6.92 -1.72
C LEU A 26 0.64 -6.98 -2.99
N ALA A 27 0.42 -8.19 -3.49
CA ALA A 27 -0.56 -8.48 -4.51
C ALA A 27 -1.67 -9.37 -3.93
N ALA A 28 -2.86 -9.31 -4.53
CA ALA A 28 -3.85 -10.33 -4.24
C ALA A 28 -3.33 -11.69 -4.73
N SER A 29 -3.29 -12.66 -3.81
CA SER A 29 -2.79 -14.00 -4.07
C SER A 29 -3.84 -14.91 -4.70
N ASP A 30 -5.14 -14.61 -4.51
CA ASP A 30 -6.26 -15.33 -5.12
C ASP A 30 -7.20 -14.33 -5.80
N THR A 31 -7.12 -14.30 -7.12
CA THR A 31 -7.90 -13.44 -8.01
C THR A 31 -8.91 -14.23 -8.84
N SER A 32 -9.14 -15.50 -8.50
CA SER A 32 -10.03 -16.39 -9.25
C SER A 32 -11.48 -15.90 -9.22
N GLU A 33 -12.21 -16.12 -10.33
CA GLU A 33 -13.63 -15.73 -10.40
C GLU A 33 -14.46 -16.36 -9.28
N ASN A 34 -14.17 -17.61 -8.91
CA ASN A 34 -14.85 -18.30 -7.82
C ASN A 34 -14.68 -17.58 -6.49
N SER A 35 -13.45 -17.15 -6.17
CA SER A 35 -13.17 -16.40 -4.94
C SER A 35 -13.85 -15.03 -4.95
N VAL A 36 -13.80 -14.32 -6.08
CA VAL A 36 -14.49 -13.04 -6.26
C VAL A 36 -16.00 -13.19 -6.09
N ARG A 37 -16.62 -14.19 -6.73
CA ARG A 37 -18.05 -14.51 -6.59
C ARG A 37 -18.41 -14.81 -5.14
N ARG A 38 -17.59 -15.61 -4.44
CA ARG A 38 -17.81 -15.95 -3.03
C ARG A 38 -17.83 -14.71 -2.14
N TYR A 39 -16.83 -13.83 -2.23
CA TYR A 39 -16.80 -12.61 -1.42
C TYR A 39 -18.00 -11.70 -1.70
N LYS A 40 -18.33 -11.48 -2.98
CA LYS A 40 -19.49 -10.67 -3.39
C LYS A 40 -20.81 -11.28 -2.92
N SER A 41 -20.95 -12.61 -2.96
CA SER A 41 -22.14 -13.31 -2.48
C SER A 41 -22.34 -13.13 -0.98
N ILE A 42 -21.28 -13.27 -0.18
CA ILE A 42 -21.34 -13.08 1.28
C ILE A 42 -21.72 -11.64 1.63
N ILE A 43 -21.13 -10.65 0.93
CA ILE A 43 -21.49 -9.23 1.11
C ILE A 43 -22.97 -9.01 0.77
N SER A 44 -23.43 -9.53 -0.37
CA SER A 44 -24.82 -9.36 -0.83
C SER A 44 -25.83 -10.00 0.14
N ALA A 45 -25.50 -11.18 0.68
CA ALA A 45 -26.33 -11.89 1.65
C ALA A 45 -26.40 -11.19 3.02
N ASN A 46 -25.44 -10.31 3.34
CA ASN A 46 -25.34 -9.59 4.62
C ASN A 46 -25.49 -8.08 4.44
N LYS A 47 -26.23 -7.63 3.41
CA LYS A 47 -26.32 -6.24 2.97
C LYS A 47 -26.56 -5.24 4.11
N GLU A 48 -27.54 -5.49 4.99
CA GLU A 48 -27.87 -4.57 6.08
C GLU A 48 -26.71 -4.39 7.09
N ILE A 49 -26.02 -5.49 7.43
CA ILE A 49 -24.86 -5.45 8.33
C ILE A 49 -23.70 -4.70 7.65
N VAL A 50 -23.49 -4.96 6.36
CA VAL A 50 -22.45 -4.30 5.56
C VAL A 50 -22.70 -2.80 5.49
N GLU A 51 -23.91 -2.37 5.15
CA GLU A 51 -24.29 -0.96 5.06
C GLU A 51 -24.11 -0.25 6.42
N PHE A 52 -24.51 -0.90 7.52
CA PHE A 52 -24.29 -0.38 8.87
C PHE A 52 -22.79 -0.20 9.19
N ILE A 53 -21.95 -1.17 8.83
CA ILE A 53 -20.49 -1.10 9.03
C ILE A 53 -19.89 0.02 8.18
N GLU A 54 -20.23 0.09 6.89
CA GLU A 54 -19.74 1.13 5.98
C GLU A 54 -20.16 2.53 6.43
N TYR A 55 -21.41 2.70 6.87
CA TYR A 55 -21.90 3.93 7.47
C TYR A 55 -21.07 4.31 8.72
N SER A 56 -20.87 3.36 9.63
CA SER A 56 -20.11 3.58 10.86
C SER A 56 -18.64 3.97 10.60
N LEU A 57 -18.02 3.38 9.57
CA LEU A 57 -16.68 3.75 9.11
C LEU A 57 -16.66 5.17 8.54
N ALA A 58 -17.61 5.50 7.66
CA ALA A 58 -17.71 6.81 7.01
C ALA A 58 -17.88 7.95 8.02
N GLN A 59 -18.64 7.74 9.10
CA GLN A 59 -18.82 8.70 10.20
C GLN A 59 -17.50 9.10 10.90
N LYS A 60 -16.43 8.33 10.73
CA LYS A 60 -15.07 8.63 11.24
C LYS A 60 -14.04 8.87 10.15
N GLY A 61 -14.47 9.06 8.90
CA GLY A 61 -13.57 9.24 7.76
C GLY A 61 -12.73 7.99 7.44
N LEU A 62 -13.17 6.81 7.89
CA LEU A 62 -12.49 5.56 7.60
C LEU A 62 -12.97 4.99 6.26
N PRO A 63 -12.08 4.38 5.46
CA PRO A 63 -12.44 3.88 4.16
C PRO A 63 -13.30 2.62 4.25
N LYS A 64 -14.28 2.52 3.34
CA LYS A 64 -15.25 1.42 3.29
C LYS A 64 -14.63 0.03 3.15
N HIS A 65 -13.42 -0.10 2.59
CA HIS A 65 -12.74 -1.39 2.43
C HIS A 65 -12.38 -2.04 3.77
N LEU A 66 -12.43 -1.31 4.88
CA LEU A 66 -12.25 -1.88 6.23
C LEU A 66 -13.36 -2.85 6.64
N ARG A 67 -14.55 -2.80 6.00
CA ARG A 67 -15.57 -3.87 6.14
C ARG A 67 -15.01 -5.26 5.83
N ASN A 68 -13.97 -5.34 5.00
CA ASN A 68 -13.38 -6.60 4.59
C ASN A 68 -12.68 -7.32 5.75
N LEU A 69 -12.38 -6.64 6.87
CA LEU A 69 -11.97 -7.30 8.12
C LEU A 69 -13.12 -8.16 8.66
N ALA A 70 -14.31 -7.58 8.85
CA ALA A 70 -15.49 -8.34 9.27
C ALA A 70 -15.85 -9.49 8.31
N LEU A 71 -15.63 -9.29 7.01
CA LEU A 71 -15.81 -10.32 5.99
C LEU A 71 -14.87 -11.53 6.20
N ILE A 72 -13.57 -11.30 6.38
CA ILE A 72 -12.59 -12.39 6.51
C ILE A 72 -12.56 -13.02 7.90
N GLU A 73 -13.00 -12.28 8.93
CA GLU A 73 -13.03 -12.73 10.32
C GLU A 73 -14.23 -13.63 10.62
N SER A 74 -15.42 -13.26 10.13
CA SER A 74 -16.66 -13.92 10.54
C SER A 74 -17.65 -14.17 9.41
N HIS A 75 -17.36 -13.70 8.18
CA HIS A 75 -18.36 -13.59 7.12
C HIS A 75 -19.62 -12.82 7.60
N PHE A 76 -19.40 -11.81 8.44
CA PHE A 76 -20.44 -11.03 9.12
C PHE A 76 -21.30 -11.79 10.15
N ASN A 77 -20.90 -13.00 10.54
CA ASN A 77 -21.62 -13.79 11.54
C ASN A 77 -21.40 -13.25 12.96
N ARG A 78 -22.48 -12.81 13.61
CA ARG A 78 -22.46 -12.26 14.97
C ARG A 78 -22.28 -13.30 16.07
N ASN A 79 -22.57 -14.56 15.79
CA ASN A 79 -22.67 -15.63 16.79
C ASN A 79 -21.45 -16.57 16.78
N ILE A 80 -20.45 -16.30 15.92
CA ILE A 80 -19.27 -17.15 15.81
C ILE A 80 -18.27 -16.85 16.94
N THR A 81 -17.73 -17.93 17.50
CA THR A 81 -16.63 -17.91 18.45
C THR A 81 -15.50 -18.77 17.90
N SER A 82 -14.29 -18.21 17.78
CA SER A 82 -13.12 -18.98 17.35
C SER A 82 -12.66 -19.95 18.45
N GLY A 83 -11.86 -20.95 18.09
CA GLY A 83 -11.25 -21.87 19.08
C GLY A 83 -10.36 -21.15 20.09
N ALA A 84 -9.81 -19.97 19.74
CA ALA A 84 -9.03 -19.12 20.63
C ALA A 84 -9.89 -18.17 21.50
N GLY A 85 -11.22 -18.11 21.26
CA GLY A 85 -12.15 -17.30 22.05
C GLY A 85 -12.43 -15.89 21.48
N ALA A 86 -12.10 -15.63 20.22
CA ALA A 86 -12.51 -14.42 19.50
C ALA A 86 -14.01 -14.47 19.19
N VAL A 87 -14.76 -13.37 19.35
CA VAL A 87 -16.24 -13.39 19.29
C VAL A 87 -16.79 -12.35 18.32
N GLY A 88 -17.83 -12.75 17.58
CA GLY A 88 -18.71 -11.87 16.83
C GLY A 88 -18.14 -11.41 15.49
N VAL A 89 -18.77 -10.38 14.93
CA VAL A 89 -18.52 -9.89 13.57
C VAL A 89 -17.06 -9.51 13.34
N TRP A 90 -16.48 -8.88 14.36
CA TRP A 90 -15.13 -8.33 14.35
C TRP A 90 -14.09 -9.25 14.98
N GLN A 91 -14.50 -10.46 15.41
CA GLN A 91 -13.66 -11.45 16.10
C GLN A 91 -12.78 -10.84 17.20
N PHE A 92 -13.39 -10.07 18.12
CA PHE A 92 -12.63 -9.48 19.20
C PHE A 92 -12.18 -10.53 20.21
N MET A 93 -10.88 -10.53 20.53
CA MET A 93 -10.36 -11.16 21.75
C MET A 93 -10.75 -10.33 22.98
N THR A 94 -10.93 -10.96 24.14
CA THR A 94 -11.32 -10.27 25.39
C THR A 94 -10.32 -9.16 25.77
N SER A 95 -9.02 -9.44 25.64
CA SER A 95 -7.96 -8.47 25.94
C SER A 95 -8.06 -7.21 25.08
N HIS A 96 -8.21 -7.39 23.76
CA HIS A 96 -8.39 -6.30 22.80
C HIS A 96 -9.69 -5.53 23.07
N ALA A 97 -10.80 -6.23 23.30
CA ALA A 97 -12.09 -5.61 23.60
C ALA A 97 -12.01 -4.70 24.85
N ASN A 98 -11.37 -5.17 25.92
CA ASN A 98 -11.24 -4.44 27.17
C ASN A 98 -10.44 -3.13 27.03
N GLN A 99 -9.44 -3.06 26.14
CA GLN A 99 -8.67 -1.84 25.88
C GLN A 99 -9.55 -0.67 25.41
N TYR A 100 -10.70 -0.98 24.81
CA TYR A 100 -11.63 0.00 24.27
C TYR A 100 -12.96 0.04 25.05
N GLY A 101 -13.01 -0.54 26.25
CA GLY A 101 -14.19 -0.56 27.11
C GLY A 101 -15.32 -1.47 26.62
N LEU A 102 -15.05 -2.41 25.70
CA LEU A 102 -16.02 -3.39 25.25
C LEU A 102 -15.99 -4.62 26.16
N THR A 103 -17.03 -4.80 26.97
CA THR A 103 -17.12 -5.95 27.87
C THR A 103 -17.27 -7.26 27.10
N GLN A 104 -16.84 -8.37 27.72
CA GLN A 104 -16.85 -9.71 27.11
C GLN A 104 -18.21 -10.10 26.52
N GLN A 105 -19.31 -9.77 27.22
CA GLN A 105 -20.69 -10.09 26.84
C GLN A 105 -21.20 -9.26 25.65
N ASN A 106 -20.55 -8.13 25.36
CA ASN A 106 -20.95 -7.21 24.29
C ASN A 106 -20.19 -7.45 22.97
N ARG A 107 -19.28 -8.43 22.89
CA ARG A 107 -18.45 -8.67 21.69
C ARG A 107 -19.26 -9.15 20.47
N ASN A 108 -20.42 -9.77 20.67
CA ASN A 108 -21.36 -10.18 19.61
C ASN A 108 -22.44 -9.11 19.29
N ASP A 109 -22.52 -8.04 20.08
CA ASP A 109 -23.40 -6.90 19.81
C ASP A 109 -22.84 -6.12 18.61
N LEU A 110 -23.57 -6.10 17.51
CA LEU A 110 -23.11 -5.48 16.26
C LEU A 110 -22.81 -3.99 16.44
N TYR A 111 -23.63 -3.25 17.19
CA TYR A 111 -23.47 -1.81 17.37
C TYR A 111 -22.25 -1.51 18.24
N LYS A 112 -22.16 -2.17 19.40
CA LYS A 112 -21.06 -1.94 20.35
C LYS A 112 -19.72 -2.40 19.78
N SER A 113 -19.67 -3.59 19.18
CA SER A 113 -18.45 -4.11 18.56
C SER A 113 -18.00 -3.25 17.38
N THR A 114 -18.90 -2.80 16.51
CA THR A 114 -18.54 -1.94 15.37
C THR A 114 -18.02 -0.57 15.83
N LYS A 115 -18.65 0.04 16.85
CA LYS A 115 -18.13 1.27 17.45
C LYS A 115 -16.70 1.08 17.96
N THR A 116 -16.44 -0.03 18.65
CA THR A 116 -15.10 -0.37 19.15
C THR A 116 -14.10 -0.62 18.01
N ALA A 117 -14.50 -1.34 16.95
CA ALA A 117 -13.65 -1.58 15.78
C ALA A 117 -13.25 -0.28 15.10
N VAL A 118 -14.21 0.62 14.88
CA VAL A 118 -13.96 1.95 14.30
C VAL A 118 -12.94 2.74 15.12
N ILE A 119 -13.07 2.76 16.45
CA ILE A 119 -12.11 3.46 17.33
C ILE A 119 -10.74 2.79 17.26
N SER A 120 -10.68 1.46 17.32
CA SER A 120 -9.43 0.70 17.26
C SER A 120 -8.71 0.93 15.93
N LEU A 121 -9.40 0.83 14.79
CA LEU A 121 -8.85 1.06 13.47
C LEU A 121 -8.35 2.50 13.30
N THR A 122 -9.07 3.48 13.85
CA THR A 122 -8.62 4.88 13.88
C THR A 122 -7.29 5.04 14.62
N ASN A 123 -7.17 4.41 15.80
CA ASN A 123 -5.96 4.51 16.62
C ASN A 123 -4.78 3.77 15.97
N LEU A 124 -5.01 2.58 15.43
CA LEU A 124 -4.00 1.83 14.67
C LEU A 124 -3.52 2.63 13.46
N TYR A 125 -4.44 3.26 12.72
CA TYR A 125 -4.06 4.07 11.55
C TYR A 125 -3.28 5.32 11.94
N LYS A 126 -3.65 6.01 13.02
CA LYS A 126 -2.85 7.13 13.56
C LYS A 126 -1.42 6.71 13.90
N LYS A 127 -1.22 5.47 14.39
CA LYS A 127 0.08 4.95 14.76
C LYS A 127 0.93 4.51 13.57
N TYR A 128 0.35 3.74 12.65
CA TYR A 128 1.11 3.09 11.56
C TYR A 128 1.02 3.82 10.24
N ASN A 129 0.03 4.71 10.07
CA ASN A 129 -0.19 5.53 8.89
C ASN A 129 -0.27 4.74 7.57
N ASN A 130 -0.65 3.46 7.61
CA ASN A 130 -0.94 2.66 6.42
C ASN A 130 -1.86 1.47 6.75
N TRP A 131 -2.79 1.16 5.86
CA TRP A 131 -3.79 0.10 6.10
C TRP A 131 -3.20 -1.30 6.17
N VAL A 132 -2.10 -1.58 5.45
CA VAL A 132 -1.48 -2.92 5.45
C VAL A 132 -0.95 -3.28 6.84
N THR A 133 -0.24 -2.36 7.49
CA THR A 133 0.26 -2.55 8.86
C THR A 133 -0.88 -2.54 9.87
N VAL A 134 -1.90 -1.71 9.67
CA VAL A 134 -3.12 -1.71 10.52
C VAL A 134 -3.80 -3.07 10.52
N VAL A 135 -3.96 -3.70 9.35
CA VAL A 135 -4.59 -5.03 9.22
C VAL A 135 -3.74 -6.11 9.90
N ALA A 136 -2.41 -6.02 9.79
CA ALA A 136 -1.51 -6.92 10.51
C ALA A 136 -1.64 -6.73 12.03
N ALA A 137 -1.62 -5.47 12.49
CA ALA A 137 -1.74 -5.11 13.90
C ALA A 137 -3.09 -5.49 14.51
N TYR A 138 -4.17 -5.44 13.73
CA TYR A 138 -5.50 -5.84 14.16
C TYR A 138 -5.55 -7.34 14.52
N ASN A 139 -4.86 -8.18 13.75
CA ASN A 139 -4.83 -9.63 13.98
C ASN A 139 -3.84 -10.04 15.08
N CYS A 140 -2.58 -9.56 15.04
CA CYS A 140 -1.56 -10.02 15.97
C CYS A 140 -1.30 -9.10 17.16
N GLY A 141 -1.91 -7.92 17.19
CA GLY A 141 -1.66 -6.90 18.20
C GLY A 141 -0.37 -6.11 17.98
N GLU A 142 -0.35 -4.89 18.52
CA GLU A 142 0.73 -3.92 18.33
C GLU A 142 2.08 -4.39 18.89
N GLY A 143 2.08 -5.21 19.94
CA GLY A 143 3.31 -5.75 20.53
C GLY A 143 4.05 -6.69 19.59
N ASN A 144 3.33 -7.50 18.81
CA ASN A 144 3.94 -8.38 17.82
C ASN A 144 4.45 -7.59 16.61
N ILE A 145 3.76 -6.53 16.20
CA ILE A 145 4.25 -5.58 15.20
C ILE A 145 5.55 -4.93 15.65
N ALA A 146 5.61 -4.44 16.90
CA ALA A 146 6.82 -3.82 17.44
C ALA A 146 8.01 -4.80 17.47
N LYS A 147 7.79 -6.05 17.89
CA LYS A 147 8.82 -7.10 17.85
C LYS A 147 9.32 -7.38 16.43
N ALA A 148 8.40 -7.49 15.47
CA ALA A 148 8.76 -7.73 14.07
C ALA A 148 9.53 -6.56 13.47
N MET A 149 9.11 -5.32 13.72
CA MET A 149 9.81 -4.11 13.27
C MET A 149 11.22 -4.02 13.86
N ALA A 150 11.39 -4.35 15.14
CA ALA A 150 12.69 -4.38 15.80
C ALA A 150 13.61 -5.45 15.20
N ALA A 151 13.10 -6.67 15.01
CA ALA A 151 13.86 -7.77 14.38
C ALA A 151 14.26 -7.44 12.93
N ALA A 152 13.43 -6.69 12.22
CA ALA A 152 13.67 -6.27 10.85
C ALA A 152 14.54 -5.01 10.72
N ASN A 153 14.77 -4.29 11.82
CA ASN A 153 15.29 -2.93 11.83
C ASN A 153 14.58 -2.01 10.81
N SER A 154 13.25 -2.12 10.72
CA SER A 154 12.45 -1.39 9.74
C SER A 154 10.98 -1.33 10.14
N SER A 155 10.34 -0.18 9.95
CA SER A 155 8.89 0.01 10.09
C SER A 155 8.11 -0.31 8.82
N GLN A 156 8.79 -0.79 7.76
CA GLN A 156 8.16 -1.10 6.49
C GLN A 156 7.63 -2.53 6.47
N TYR A 157 6.33 -2.71 6.24
CA TYR A 157 5.68 -4.02 6.28
C TYR A 157 6.35 -5.04 5.35
N HIS A 158 6.71 -4.65 4.13
CA HIS A 158 7.42 -5.49 3.17
C HIS A 158 8.82 -5.96 3.63
N VAL A 159 9.37 -5.35 4.67
CA VAL A 159 10.63 -5.78 5.30
C VAL A 159 10.35 -6.61 6.55
N PHE A 160 9.44 -6.16 7.43
CA PHE A 160 9.23 -6.82 8.72
C PHE A 160 8.25 -8.00 8.70
N TYR A 161 7.46 -8.18 7.64
CA TYR A 161 6.43 -9.22 7.60
C TYR A 161 6.97 -10.64 7.84
N LYS A 162 8.22 -10.91 7.43
CA LYS A 162 8.89 -12.21 7.61
C LYS A 162 9.11 -12.61 9.07
N PHE A 163 8.96 -11.66 10.00
CA PHE A 163 9.04 -11.88 11.44
C PHE A 163 7.66 -11.91 12.12
N LEU A 164 6.57 -11.83 11.34
CA LEU A 164 5.21 -11.98 11.85
C LEU A 164 4.80 -13.45 11.92
N PRO A 165 3.84 -13.80 12.78
CA PRO A 165 3.19 -15.11 12.73
C PRO A 165 2.62 -15.39 11.34
N GLU A 166 2.69 -16.66 10.91
CA GLU A 166 2.17 -17.08 9.61
C GLU A 166 0.67 -16.76 9.46
N GLU A 167 -0.09 -16.94 10.54
CA GLU A 167 -1.51 -16.56 10.61
C GLU A 167 -1.74 -15.10 10.19
N THR A 168 -0.90 -14.18 10.67
CA THR A 168 -1.00 -12.74 10.39
C THR A 168 -0.63 -12.43 8.95
N ILE A 169 0.41 -13.06 8.41
CA ILE A 169 0.79 -12.92 7.00
C ILE A 169 -0.37 -13.37 6.12
N ASN A 170 -0.98 -14.51 6.45
CA ASN A 170 -2.14 -15.04 5.73
C ASN A 170 -3.39 -14.18 5.92
N HIS A 171 -3.58 -13.57 7.09
CA HIS A 171 -4.66 -12.63 7.36
C HIS A 171 -4.57 -11.39 6.45
N VAL A 172 -3.38 -10.80 6.30
CA VAL A 172 -3.16 -9.69 5.37
C VAL A 172 -3.42 -10.10 3.93
N LYS A 173 -2.97 -11.30 3.50
CA LYS A 173 -3.28 -11.82 2.15
C LYS A 173 -4.79 -11.96 1.90
N LYS A 174 -5.53 -12.56 2.84
CA LYS A 174 -7.00 -12.68 2.78
C LYS A 174 -7.65 -11.32 2.64
N TYR A 175 -7.17 -10.33 3.38
CA TYR A 175 -7.66 -8.95 3.29
C TYR A 175 -7.42 -8.32 1.90
N LEU A 176 -6.23 -8.49 1.32
CA LEU A 176 -5.91 -7.99 -0.02
C LEU A 176 -6.77 -8.70 -1.09
N ASN A 177 -7.01 -10.00 -0.96
CA ASN A 177 -7.91 -10.75 -1.86
C ASN A 177 -9.35 -10.23 -1.78
N ALA A 178 -9.84 -9.96 -0.58
CA ALA A 178 -11.15 -9.35 -0.39
C ALA A 178 -11.22 -7.96 -1.05
N CYS A 179 -10.19 -7.13 -0.87
CA CYS A 179 -10.09 -5.81 -1.51
C CYS A 179 -9.99 -5.89 -3.04
N TYR A 180 -9.36 -6.94 -3.58
CA TYR A 180 -9.37 -7.21 -5.02
C TYR A 180 -10.79 -7.52 -5.50
N ALA A 181 -11.47 -8.46 -4.82
CA ALA A 181 -12.83 -8.85 -5.17
C ALA A 181 -13.85 -7.71 -5.08
N THR A 182 -13.59 -6.73 -4.21
CA THR A 182 -14.47 -5.58 -3.95
C THR A 182 -14.07 -4.30 -4.72
N GLY A 183 -12.89 -4.28 -5.34
CA GLY A 183 -12.42 -3.19 -6.21
C GLY A 183 -11.59 -2.11 -5.51
N GLU A 184 -11.23 -2.28 -4.23
CA GLU A 184 -10.46 -1.30 -3.45
C GLU A 184 -8.97 -1.64 -3.28
N LEU A 185 -8.47 -2.73 -3.87
CA LEU A 185 -7.05 -3.13 -3.72
C LEU A 185 -6.09 -1.99 -4.06
N GLN A 186 -6.30 -1.29 -5.18
CA GLN A 186 -5.42 -0.21 -5.61
C GLN A 186 -5.36 0.94 -4.59
N SER A 187 -6.47 1.24 -3.91
CA SER A 187 -6.52 2.27 -2.86
C SER A 187 -5.67 1.85 -1.65
N VAL A 188 -5.73 0.59 -1.25
CA VAL A 188 -4.93 0.04 -0.14
C VAL A 188 -3.44 0.08 -0.46
N LEU A 189 -3.07 -0.33 -1.67
CA LEU A 189 -1.67 -0.32 -2.11
C LEU A 189 -1.11 1.09 -2.27
N SER A 190 -1.91 2.01 -2.81
CA SER A 190 -1.52 3.43 -2.93
C SER A 190 -1.28 4.05 -1.56
N ASN A 191 -2.17 3.80 -0.60
CA ASN A 191 -2.00 4.25 0.78
C ASN A 191 -0.72 3.72 1.44
N TYR A 192 -0.42 2.44 1.28
CA TYR A 192 0.81 1.85 1.79
C TYR A 192 2.07 2.45 1.14
N ASN A 193 2.04 2.62 -0.18
CA ASN A 193 3.15 3.21 -0.92
C ASN A 193 3.43 4.65 -0.48
N SER A 194 2.40 5.48 -0.30
CA SER A 194 2.57 6.86 0.21
C SER A 194 3.19 6.88 1.62
N SER A 195 2.79 5.96 2.49
CA SER A 195 3.32 5.87 3.87
C SER A 195 4.79 5.44 3.93
N ARG A 196 5.16 4.46 3.09
CA ARG A 196 6.56 4.01 2.94
C ARG A 196 7.47 5.18 2.57
N MET A 197 7.03 6.00 1.64
CA MET A 197 7.79 7.14 1.16
C MET A 197 8.02 8.16 2.27
N ASN A 198 6.98 8.55 3.02
CA ASN A 198 7.12 9.45 4.18
C ASN A 198 8.19 8.95 5.17
N THR A 199 8.20 7.67 5.50
CA THR A 199 9.18 7.12 6.46
C THR A 199 10.61 7.19 5.92
N VAL A 200 10.84 6.87 4.64
CA VAL A 200 12.17 6.95 4.01
C VAL A 200 12.70 8.39 4.02
N PHE A 201 11.82 9.39 3.86
CA PHE A 201 12.20 10.80 3.91
C PHE A 201 12.52 11.32 5.32
N PHE A 202 11.76 10.90 6.34
CA PHE A 202 11.98 11.38 7.71
C PHE A 202 13.11 10.64 8.45
N VAL A 203 13.30 9.33 8.21
CA VAL A 203 14.36 8.54 8.88
C VAL A 203 15.76 8.87 8.35
N ASN A 204 15.87 9.23 7.07
CA ASN A 204 17.12 9.73 6.49
C ASN A 204 17.26 11.27 6.60
N GLY A 205 16.30 11.94 7.22
CA GLY A 205 16.17 13.41 7.32
C GLY A 205 16.55 13.98 8.69
N GLY A 206 17.50 13.37 9.40
CA GLY A 206 18.07 13.92 10.62
C GLY A 206 18.90 15.17 10.34
N SER A 207 18.35 16.34 10.71
CA SER A 207 18.97 17.67 10.81
C SER A 207 19.63 18.26 9.55
N GLY A 208 18.99 19.28 8.97
CA GLY A 208 19.67 20.13 8.00
C GLY A 208 18.69 20.99 7.20
N LYS A 209 18.88 22.30 7.29
CA LYS A 209 18.18 23.35 6.54
C LYS A 209 17.96 23.01 5.06
N ASN A 210 16.81 23.47 4.55
CA ASN A 210 16.49 23.69 3.14
C ASN A 210 17.71 23.69 2.20
N SER A 211 17.89 22.60 1.46
CA SER A 211 18.65 22.52 0.23
C SER A 211 17.97 21.44 -0.62
N GLU A 212 17.55 21.79 -1.83
CA GLU A 212 16.87 20.93 -2.78
C GLU A 212 17.70 19.67 -3.05
N GLN A 213 17.39 18.57 -2.35
CA GLN A 213 18.00 17.29 -2.65
C GLN A 213 17.24 16.66 -3.81
N MET A 214 17.91 16.57 -4.95
CA MET A 214 17.39 15.93 -6.16
C MET A 214 17.55 14.40 -6.04
N ALA A 215 16.62 13.67 -6.65
CA ALA A 215 16.71 12.24 -6.95
C ALA A 215 16.71 12.05 -8.46
N GLU A 216 17.30 10.96 -8.93
CA GLU A 216 17.46 10.66 -10.35
C GLU A 216 16.81 9.32 -10.72
N THR A 217 16.32 9.21 -11.95
CA THR A 217 15.86 7.95 -12.54
C THR A 217 15.95 8.01 -14.06
N ASP A 218 16.30 6.89 -14.69
CA ASP A 218 16.36 6.84 -16.14
C ASP A 218 14.96 6.74 -16.76
N ILE A 219 14.77 7.50 -17.84
CA ILE A 219 13.59 7.50 -18.69
C ILE A 219 14.02 7.33 -20.15
N ASN A 220 13.15 6.73 -20.96
CA ASN A 220 13.37 6.58 -22.40
C ASN A 220 12.56 7.61 -23.21
N ALA A 221 12.81 7.70 -24.51
CA ALA A 221 12.15 8.62 -25.43
C ALA A 221 10.63 8.44 -25.55
N GLY A 222 10.06 7.38 -24.97
CA GLY A 222 8.61 7.19 -24.88
C GLY A 222 7.93 8.10 -23.86
N PHE A 223 8.67 8.74 -22.96
CA PHE A 223 8.14 9.69 -21.99
C PHE A 223 8.00 11.09 -22.58
N ASN A 224 6.84 11.71 -22.37
CA ASN A 224 6.57 13.10 -22.76
C ASN A 224 6.67 14.00 -21.53
N LEU A 225 7.55 15.00 -21.57
CA LEU A 225 7.82 15.91 -20.44
C LEU A 225 6.57 16.71 -20.02
N ASN A 226 5.68 17.05 -20.95
CA ASN A 226 4.43 17.73 -20.61
C ASN A 226 3.47 16.80 -19.85
N VAL A 227 3.42 15.51 -20.24
CA VAL A 227 2.61 14.50 -19.53
C VAL A 227 3.19 14.22 -18.14
N ILE A 228 4.53 14.20 -18.01
CA ILE A 228 5.19 14.10 -16.71
C ILE A 228 4.80 15.28 -15.83
N ALA A 229 4.91 16.51 -16.34
CA ALA A 229 4.57 17.72 -15.60
C ALA A 229 3.10 17.71 -15.16
N ASP A 230 2.17 17.40 -16.07
CA ASP A 230 0.73 17.35 -15.81
C ASP A 230 0.34 16.27 -14.78
N GLU A 231 0.89 15.05 -14.89
CA GLU A 231 0.59 13.96 -13.94
C GLU A 231 1.17 14.19 -12.53
N LEU A 232 2.11 15.12 -12.41
CA LEU A 232 2.76 15.54 -11.17
C LEU A 232 2.27 16.90 -10.65
N ASP A 233 1.33 17.55 -11.34
CA ASP A 233 0.85 18.90 -11.02
C ASP A 233 1.99 19.94 -10.94
N LEU A 234 2.88 19.90 -11.93
CA LEU A 234 4.04 20.79 -12.07
C LEU A 234 3.95 21.65 -13.32
N ASP A 235 4.52 22.85 -13.25
CA ASP A 235 4.81 23.63 -14.45
C ASP A 235 5.95 22.96 -15.23
N VAL A 236 5.77 22.77 -16.55
CA VAL A 236 6.78 22.15 -17.40
C VAL A 236 8.10 22.93 -17.41
N SER A 237 8.05 24.26 -17.31
CA SER A 237 9.24 25.12 -17.23
C SER A 237 10.02 24.86 -15.94
N ARG A 238 9.31 24.54 -14.84
CA ARG A 238 9.94 24.15 -13.58
C ARG A 238 10.60 22.78 -13.69
N LEU A 239 9.93 21.81 -14.32
CA LEU A 239 10.50 20.49 -14.62
C LEU A 239 11.78 20.61 -15.46
N LEU A 240 11.75 21.46 -16.50
CA LEU A 240 12.91 21.72 -17.38
C LEU A 240 14.02 22.49 -16.67
N SER A 241 13.71 23.35 -15.70
CA SER A 241 14.75 24.04 -14.91
C SER A 241 15.64 23.07 -14.12
N TRP A 242 15.08 21.93 -13.69
CA TRP A 242 15.82 20.84 -13.06
C TRP A 242 16.49 19.90 -14.05
N ASN A 243 16.04 19.91 -15.31
CA ASN A 243 16.41 18.95 -16.35
C ASN A 243 16.73 19.67 -17.67
N PRO A 244 17.73 20.57 -17.71
CA PRO A 244 17.96 21.42 -18.87
C PRO A 244 18.32 20.63 -20.15
N GLU A 245 18.97 19.48 -20.00
CA GLU A 245 19.48 18.68 -21.13
C GLU A 245 18.55 17.52 -21.52
N ILE A 246 17.53 17.20 -20.73
CA ILE A 246 16.75 15.95 -20.90
C ILE A 246 16.06 15.86 -22.26
N SER A 247 15.63 16.99 -22.83
CA SER A 247 14.99 16.99 -24.15
C SER A 247 15.95 16.56 -25.24
N GLN A 248 17.22 16.98 -25.14
CA GLN A 248 18.26 16.62 -26.09
C GLN A 248 18.70 15.16 -25.88
N GLU A 249 18.87 14.72 -24.63
CA GLU A 249 19.25 13.33 -24.34
C GLU A 249 18.24 12.32 -24.90
N LEU A 250 16.94 12.59 -24.69
CA LEU A 250 15.88 11.74 -25.20
C LEU A 250 15.82 11.70 -26.74
N GLN A 251 16.16 12.81 -27.42
CA GLN A 251 16.20 12.87 -28.88
C GLN A 251 17.44 12.18 -29.46
N ASP A 252 18.62 12.44 -28.90
CA ASP A 252 19.90 12.02 -29.46
C ASP A 252 20.26 10.58 -29.05
N LYS A 253 19.98 10.20 -27.80
CA LYS A 253 20.38 8.89 -27.22
C LYS A 253 19.21 7.92 -27.09
N GLY A 254 17.96 8.41 -27.15
CA GLY A 254 16.77 7.60 -26.90
C GLY A 254 16.47 7.33 -25.42
N GLU A 255 17.34 7.80 -24.53
CA GLU A 255 17.23 7.70 -23.07
C GLU A 255 17.93 8.88 -22.40
N GLY A 256 17.53 9.20 -21.17
CA GLY A 256 18.12 10.28 -20.40
C GLY A 256 17.76 10.18 -18.92
N THR A 257 18.49 10.92 -18.09
CA THR A 257 18.34 10.87 -16.64
C THR A 257 17.41 11.99 -16.16
N LEU A 258 16.26 11.61 -15.59
CA LEU A 258 15.29 12.54 -15.02
C LEU A 258 15.62 12.84 -13.56
N TYR A 259 15.87 14.11 -13.28
CA TYR A 259 16.06 14.68 -11.96
C TYR A 259 14.77 15.30 -11.44
N LEU A 260 14.30 14.86 -10.29
CA LEU A 260 13.17 15.47 -9.58
C LEU A 260 13.56 15.71 -8.12
N PRO A 261 12.99 16.74 -7.46
CA PRO A 261 13.06 16.85 -6.01
C PRO A 261 12.66 15.53 -5.35
N LYS A 262 13.37 15.17 -4.27
CA LYS A 262 13.17 13.89 -3.58
C LYS A 262 11.72 13.67 -3.15
N ASP A 263 10.98 14.72 -2.83
CA ASP A 263 9.54 14.68 -2.47
C ASP A 263 8.61 14.41 -3.66
N ILE A 264 9.02 14.73 -4.89
CA ILE A 264 8.22 14.58 -6.12
C ILE A 264 8.53 13.26 -6.86
N MET A 265 9.80 12.83 -6.86
CA MET A 265 10.25 11.58 -7.51
C MET A 265 9.35 10.35 -7.24
N PRO A 266 8.78 10.14 -6.03
CA PRO A 266 7.98 8.95 -5.76
C PRO A 266 6.65 8.93 -6.52
N ASP A 267 6.01 10.08 -6.68
CA ASP A 267 4.76 10.18 -7.45
C ASP A 267 5.02 9.88 -8.93
N PHE A 268 6.18 10.31 -9.44
CA PHE A 268 6.65 9.93 -10.77
C PHE A 268 6.83 8.41 -10.88
N LEU A 269 7.54 7.79 -9.94
CA LEU A 269 7.79 6.34 -9.97
C LEU A 269 6.49 5.52 -9.85
N LEU A 270 5.55 5.94 -9.00
CA LEU A 270 4.24 5.27 -8.83
C LEU A 270 3.40 5.34 -10.11
N ARG A 271 3.47 6.47 -10.81
CA ARG A 271 2.70 6.73 -12.03
C ARG A 271 3.48 6.42 -13.30
N LYS A 272 4.74 5.94 -13.21
CA LYS A 272 5.68 5.78 -14.33
C LYS A 272 5.05 5.06 -15.51
N ASN A 273 4.36 3.94 -15.27
CA ASN A 273 3.67 3.18 -16.32
C ASN A 273 2.45 3.90 -16.91
N LYS A 274 1.68 4.61 -16.07
CA LYS A 274 0.53 5.42 -16.52
C LYS A 274 1.01 6.59 -17.38
N ILE A 275 2.03 7.32 -16.89
CA ILE A 275 2.69 8.43 -17.58
C ILE A 275 3.23 7.96 -18.93
N LEU A 276 3.98 6.85 -18.97
CA LEU A 276 4.51 6.30 -20.23
C LEU A 276 3.38 5.92 -21.19
N SER A 277 2.35 5.22 -20.71
CA SER A 277 1.22 4.81 -21.54
C SER A 277 0.46 6.00 -22.13
N ARG A 278 0.32 7.09 -21.35
CA ARG A 278 -0.31 8.33 -21.81
C ARG A 278 0.60 9.12 -22.76
N SER A 279 1.89 9.20 -22.46
CA SER A 279 2.91 9.85 -23.30
C SER A 279 2.91 9.27 -24.72
N ILE A 280 2.91 7.95 -24.83
CA ILE A 280 2.87 7.25 -26.13
C ILE A 280 1.59 7.62 -26.90
N LYS A 281 0.42 7.62 -26.24
CA LYS A 281 -0.87 7.95 -26.89
C LYS A 281 -0.90 9.37 -27.44
N GLU A 282 -0.41 10.34 -26.68
CA GLU A 282 -0.39 11.74 -27.08
C GLU A 282 0.58 11.98 -28.25
N THR A 283 1.73 11.31 -28.28
CA THR A 283 2.67 11.37 -29.42
C THR A 283 2.04 10.85 -30.71
N HIS A 284 1.24 9.77 -30.66
CA HIS A 284 0.55 9.24 -31.85
C HIS A 284 -0.56 10.16 -32.37
N ALA A 285 -1.24 10.89 -31.47
CA ALA A 285 -2.30 11.84 -31.83
C ALA A 285 -1.75 13.09 -32.56
N ILE A 286 -0.48 13.43 -32.35
CA ILE A 286 0.19 14.54 -33.04
C ILE A 286 0.63 14.12 -34.45
N ASN A 287 1.11 12.88 -34.64
CA ASN A 287 1.59 12.37 -35.93
C ASN A 287 0.48 11.96 -36.92
N THR A 288 -0.79 12.07 -36.51
CA THR A 288 -1.97 11.72 -37.32
C THR A 288 -2.80 12.94 -37.74
N LYS A 289 -2.30 14.16 -37.44
CA LYS A 289 -2.81 15.43 -37.96
C LYS A 289 -1.80 16.03 -38.92
#